data_AF-A0A7S0ZYF2-F1
#
_entry.id   AF-A0A7S0ZYF2-F1
#
_cell.length_a   1.000
_cell.length_b   1.000
_cell.length_c   1.000
_cell.angle_alpha   90.00
_cell.angle_beta   90.00
_cell.angle_gamma   90.00
#
_symmetry.space_group_name_H-M   'P 1'
#
loop_
_entity.id
_entity.type
_entity.pdbx_description
1 polymer ?
#
loop_
_entity_poly.entity_id
_entity_poly.type
_entity_poly.pdbx_seq_one_letter_code
_entity_poly.pdbx_strand_id
1 'polypeptide(L)'
;FGSSFRPRCPTPWGAVVVMVRVVDEIVDRLGAALDAKAKTGLLELDVVSAVAILHRLCTRGDAVRNPSAFVAKAVRSAVASAEDLDASLERLVSEETIDENAARMLRGAPLQDAWASVAAFFGQELGKVSNASAYVTKNLSNFRKSVDDMRRPQTRQAPVPPRPRARGPSIAHELLDRWRSHLDEKALTALLEAGPDISKHVLSEMDLKGAGVRNPSAYVMRSVENSRESQATAQALRPQVHVGPVAGASLRPAQVSDGGFAAGFAAGKIAATLDDEAQVALQELEPTVAASILDSLTRTVVSDPSAYVLRAIHRVHDEDAEPDVLGQWAGVLDEDAANGLRQLDPRVAECIVNELDSKGDSVRNPSAYVVRAISNARKGQVFGADDLTSRGPTGHKAELVPSALEVAIERFQLDSRASAALQELGEEAAAGILLNLESKGVVINNPSAWVLKSVGNEKKRVWSSPPTKRARLEVL
;
A
#
# COMPACT_ATOMS: atom_id res chain seq x y z
N PHE A 1 -32.15 -32.63 44.92
CA PHE A 1 -31.15 -31.58 44.60
C PHE A 1 -30.62 -31.84 43.20
N GLY A 2 -31.16 -31.13 42.20
CA GLY A 2 -30.83 -31.33 40.79
C GLY A 2 -31.48 -30.24 39.96
N SER A 3 -31.10 -28.99 40.23
CA SER A 3 -31.62 -27.83 39.51
C SER A 3 -30.90 -27.73 38.17
N SER A 4 -31.58 -28.12 37.10
CA SER A 4 -31.19 -27.85 35.72
C SER A 4 -31.34 -26.35 35.46
N PHE A 5 -30.21 -25.66 35.39
CA PHE A 5 -30.13 -24.26 35.04
C PHE A 5 -30.43 -24.14 33.53
N ARG A 6 -31.68 -23.83 33.17
CA ARG A 6 -32.02 -23.40 31.80
C ARG A 6 -31.88 -21.88 31.72
N PRO A 7 -30.92 -21.32 30.98
CA PRO A 7 -30.90 -19.88 30.75
C PRO A 7 -32.13 -19.51 29.92
N ARG A 8 -32.97 -18.61 30.47
CA ARG A 8 -34.12 -18.03 29.76
C ARG A 8 -33.59 -17.06 28.70
N CYS A 9 -34.01 -17.22 27.46
CA CYS A 9 -33.81 -16.21 26.42
C CYS A 9 -34.59 -14.93 26.79
N PRO A 10 -33.96 -13.75 26.86
CA PRO A 10 -34.68 -12.49 27.04
C PRO A 10 -35.30 -12.01 25.71
N THR A 11 -36.52 -11.47 25.79
CA THR A 11 -37.32 -10.86 24.72
C THR A 11 -37.02 -9.36 24.52
N PRO A 12 -37.75 -8.66 23.63
CA PRO A 12 -37.28 -8.11 22.36
C PRO A 12 -36.47 -6.80 22.50
N TRP A 13 -35.56 -6.61 21.56
CA TRP A 13 -34.51 -5.59 21.59
C TRP A 13 -35.04 -4.26 21.05
N GLY A 14 -34.72 -3.16 21.74
CA GLY A 14 -34.83 -1.81 21.19
C GLY A 14 -33.85 -1.67 20.03
N ALA A 15 -34.38 -1.75 18.81
CA ALA A 15 -33.60 -1.71 17.59
C ALA A 15 -32.79 -0.41 17.47
N VAL A 16 -31.62 -0.52 16.83
CA VAL A 16 -30.77 0.54 16.23
C VAL A 16 -29.41 0.85 16.91
N VAL A 17 -29.04 0.30 18.07
CA VAL A 17 -27.71 0.59 18.70
C VAL A 17 -26.69 -0.56 18.65
N VAL A 18 -26.98 -1.69 18.02
CA VAL A 18 -26.36 -2.96 18.48
C VAL A 18 -25.26 -3.57 17.57
N MET A 19 -25.14 -3.28 16.27
CA MET A 19 -24.49 -4.26 15.38
C MET A 19 -22.95 -4.42 15.38
N VAL A 20 -22.14 -3.37 15.61
CA VAL A 20 -20.69 -3.58 15.87
C VAL A 20 -20.47 -4.20 17.25
N ARG A 21 -21.40 -3.96 18.18
CA ARG A 21 -21.48 -4.71 19.42
C ARG A 21 -22.12 -6.08 19.25
N VAL A 22 -22.64 -6.52 18.11
CA VAL A 22 -23.24 -7.87 18.05
C VAL A 22 -22.18 -8.93 18.24
N VAL A 23 -21.01 -8.82 17.57
CA VAL A 23 -19.93 -9.77 17.80
C VAL A 23 -19.37 -9.63 19.21
N ASP A 24 -19.03 -8.41 19.66
CA ASP A 24 -18.48 -8.19 21.00
C ASP A 24 -19.48 -8.57 22.12
N GLU A 25 -20.76 -8.27 21.97
CA GLU A 25 -21.82 -8.60 22.94
C GLU A 25 -22.17 -10.08 22.89
N ILE A 26 -22.17 -10.72 21.72
CA ILE A 26 -22.31 -12.19 21.64
C ILE A 26 -21.08 -12.83 22.29
N VAL A 27 -19.88 -12.33 22.01
CA VAL A 27 -18.63 -12.81 22.60
C VAL A 27 -18.61 -12.56 24.11
N ASP A 28 -19.17 -11.45 24.61
CA ASP A 28 -19.27 -11.13 26.03
C ASP A 28 -20.35 -11.97 26.72
N ARG A 29 -21.51 -12.19 26.08
CA ARG A 29 -22.55 -13.11 26.56
C ARG A 29 -22.06 -14.55 26.62
N LEU A 30 -21.28 -14.97 25.62
CA LEU A 30 -20.58 -16.25 25.61
C LEU A 30 -19.26 -16.19 26.37
N GLY A 31 -18.92 -15.05 26.97
CA GLY A 31 -17.57 -14.70 27.38
C GLY A 31 -17.04 -15.50 28.55
N ALA A 32 -17.93 -16.08 29.37
CA ALA A 32 -17.56 -17.05 30.40
C ALA A 32 -17.31 -18.46 29.82
N ALA A 33 -17.86 -18.77 28.65
CA ALA A 33 -17.77 -20.08 28.01
C ALA A 33 -16.64 -20.17 26.96
N LEU A 34 -16.22 -19.03 26.38
CA LEU A 34 -15.16 -18.94 25.38
C LEU A 34 -13.81 -18.56 26.03
N ASP A 35 -12.77 -19.34 25.73
CA ASP A 35 -11.40 -19.03 26.12
C ASP A 35 -10.84 -17.82 25.34
N ALA A 36 -9.78 -17.21 25.88
CA ALA A 36 -9.18 -16.02 25.28
C ALA A 36 -8.70 -16.26 23.83
N LYS A 37 -8.27 -17.48 23.50
CA LYS A 37 -7.74 -17.82 22.17
C LYS A 37 -8.85 -17.89 21.13
N ALA A 38 -10.00 -18.46 21.48
CA ALA A 38 -11.18 -18.51 20.63
C ALA A 38 -11.74 -17.10 20.40
N LYS A 39 -11.72 -16.23 21.42
CA LYS A 39 -12.11 -14.82 21.29
C LYS A 39 -11.19 -14.07 20.32
N THR A 40 -9.87 -14.17 20.50
CA THR A 40 -8.91 -13.54 19.57
C THR A 40 -9.09 -14.06 18.15
N GLY A 41 -9.28 -15.37 17.98
CA GLY A 41 -9.52 -15.95 16.65
C GLY A 41 -10.81 -15.47 15.98
N LEU A 42 -11.87 -15.20 16.74
CA LEU A 42 -13.10 -14.61 16.21
C LEU A 42 -12.91 -13.13 15.81
N LEU A 43 -12.11 -12.38 16.56
CA LEU A 43 -11.81 -10.98 16.27
C LEU A 43 -10.87 -10.80 15.06
N GLU A 44 -10.06 -11.82 14.74
CA GLU A 44 -9.20 -11.83 13.55
C GLU A 44 -9.93 -12.20 12.25
N LEU A 45 -11.11 -12.82 12.35
CA LEU A 45 -11.93 -13.18 11.19
C LEU A 45 -12.74 -11.99 10.67
N ASP A 46 -13.20 -12.12 9.42
CA ASP A 46 -14.23 -11.22 8.92
C ASP A 46 -15.53 -11.39 9.71
N VAL A 47 -16.27 -10.28 9.87
CA VAL A 47 -17.45 -10.21 10.72
C VAL A 47 -18.52 -11.22 10.31
N VAL A 48 -18.66 -11.51 9.02
CA VAL A 48 -19.68 -12.42 8.50
C VAL A 48 -19.35 -13.86 8.89
N SER A 49 -18.11 -14.31 8.67
CA SER A 49 -17.67 -15.63 9.14
C SER A 49 -17.76 -15.76 10.66
N ALA A 50 -17.39 -14.74 11.42
CA ALA A 50 -17.51 -14.74 12.88
C ALA A 50 -18.97 -14.93 13.32
N VAL A 51 -19.90 -14.17 12.75
CA VAL A 51 -21.35 -14.29 13.03
C VAL A 51 -21.89 -15.67 12.66
N ALA A 52 -21.50 -16.22 11.50
CA ALA A 52 -21.92 -17.56 11.08
C ALA A 52 -21.44 -18.67 12.04
N ILE A 53 -20.19 -18.59 12.51
CA ILE A 53 -19.63 -19.53 13.50
C ILE A 53 -20.41 -19.45 14.81
N LEU A 54 -20.68 -18.23 15.28
CA LEU A 54 -21.43 -17.99 16.51
C LEU A 54 -22.88 -18.46 16.39
N HIS A 55 -23.52 -18.25 15.24
CA HIS A 55 -24.86 -18.78 14.95
C HIS A 55 -24.88 -20.30 15.04
N ARG A 56 -23.94 -21.00 14.38
CA ARG A 56 -23.82 -22.46 14.44
C ARG A 56 -23.60 -22.98 15.87
N LEU A 57 -22.82 -22.26 16.67
CA LEU A 57 -22.62 -22.60 18.07
C LEU A 57 -23.94 -22.49 18.85
N CYS A 58 -24.71 -21.41 18.66
CA CYS A 58 -26.01 -21.21 19.27
C CYS A 58 -27.04 -22.25 18.83
N THR A 59 -27.10 -22.60 17.54
CA THR A 59 -28.02 -23.62 17.01
C THR A 59 -27.73 -25.01 17.58
N ARG A 60 -26.45 -25.35 17.76
CA ARG A 60 -26.06 -26.62 18.39
C ARG A 60 -26.23 -26.62 19.91
N GLY A 61 -26.19 -25.46 20.55
CA GLY A 61 -26.47 -25.27 21.97
C GLY A 61 -25.67 -26.22 22.86
N ASP A 62 -26.37 -26.89 23.79
CA ASP A 62 -25.79 -27.79 24.79
C ASP A 62 -25.13 -29.05 24.20
N ALA A 63 -25.35 -29.36 22.90
CA ALA A 63 -24.67 -30.48 22.25
C ALA A 63 -23.15 -30.25 22.12
N VAL A 64 -22.70 -28.99 22.18
CA VAL A 64 -21.28 -28.63 22.10
C VAL A 64 -20.66 -28.66 23.50
N ARG A 65 -20.07 -29.81 23.86
CA ARG A 65 -19.42 -30.01 25.17
C ARG A 65 -18.33 -28.97 25.49
N ASN A 66 -17.61 -28.50 24.47
CA ASN A 66 -16.56 -27.48 24.63
C ASN A 66 -16.72 -26.40 23.54
N PRO A 67 -17.40 -25.27 23.84
CA PRO A 67 -17.65 -24.20 22.88
C PRO A 67 -16.35 -23.56 22.37
N SER A 68 -15.34 -23.41 23.24
CA SER A 68 -14.04 -22.84 22.87
C SER A 68 -13.33 -23.68 21.80
N ALA A 69 -13.30 -25.01 21.99
CA ALA A 69 -12.70 -25.92 21.02
C ALA A 69 -13.46 -25.95 19.69
N PHE A 70 -14.80 -25.85 19.73
CA PHE A 70 -15.63 -25.75 18.53
C PHE A 70 -15.31 -24.49 17.75
N VAL A 71 -15.32 -23.32 18.41
CA VAL A 71 -14.99 -22.03 17.79
C VAL A 71 -13.57 -22.06 17.24
N ALA A 72 -12.57 -22.48 18.02
CA ALA A 72 -11.19 -22.52 17.57
C ALA A 72 -10.98 -23.45 16.36
N LYS A 73 -11.73 -24.56 16.26
CA LYS A 73 -11.71 -25.43 15.08
C LYS A 73 -12.39 -24.77 13.89
N ALA A 74 -13.55 -24.17 14.09
CA ALA A 74 -14.31 -23.48 13.05
C ALA A 74 -13.55 -22.27 12.48
N VAL A 75 -12.85 -21.51 13.32
CA VAL A 75 -12.00 -20.39 12.92
C VAL A 75 -10.86 -20.85 12.01
N ARG A 76 -10.19 -21.97 12.35
CA ARG A 76 -9.12 -22.53 11.51
C ARG A 76 -9.60 -23.06 10.16
N SER A 77 -10.86 -23.45 10.06
CA SER A 77 -11.47 -23.96 8.82
C SER A 77 -12.37 -22.92 8.14
N ALA A 78 -12.38 -21.67 8.61
CA ALA A 78 -13.25 -20.65 8.07
C ALA A 78 -12.80 -20.31 6.64
N VAL A 79 -13.66 -20.65 5.68
CA VAL A 79 -13.56 -20.23 4.29
C VAL A 79 -14.90 -19.61 3.96
N ALA A 80 -14.89 -18.41 3.38
CA ALA A 80 -16.12 -17.72 2.99
C ALA A 80 -16.96 -18.66 2.09
N SER A 81 -18.11 -19.09 2.63
CA SER A 81 -18.97 -20.09 2.01
C SER A 81 -20.40 -19.56 1.89
N ALA A 82 -21.16 -20.06 0.91
CA ALA A 82 -22.55 -19.68 0.76
C ALA A 82 -23.39 -20.03 2.01
N GLU A 83 -23.06 -21.15 2.67
CA GLU A 83 -23.71 -21.56 3.93
C GLU A 83 -23.47 -20.57 5.07
N ASP A 84 -22.27 -20.00 5.18
CA ASP A 84 -21.96 -19.00 6.21
C ASP A 84 -22.71 -17.69 5.95
N LEU A 85 -22.82 -17.29 4.69
CA LEU A 85 -23.62 -16.14 4.29
C LEU A 85 -25.11 -16.38 4.61
N ASP A 86 -25.66 -17.54 4.25
CA ASP A 86 -27.06 -17.88 4.53
C ASP A 86 -27.36 -17.91 6.02
N ALA A 87 -26.50 -18.54 6.82
CA ALA A 87 -26.64 -18.55 8.28
C ALA A 87 -26.60 -17.14 8.88
N SER A 88 -25.77 -16.26 8.33
CA SER A 88 -25.69 -14.86 8.74
C SER A 88 -26.95 -14.09 8.35
N LEU A 89 -27.46 -14.29 7.13
CA LEU A 89 -28.69 -13.65 6.64
C LEU A 89 -29.92 -14.11 7.43
N GLU A 90 -30.05 -15.41 7.72
CA GLU A 90 -31.12 -15.94 8.57
C GLU A 90 -31.12 -15.29 9.94
N ARG A 91 -29.94 -15.10 10.53
CA ARG A 91 -29.80 -14.40 11.81
C ARG A 91 -30.23 -12.94 11.71
N LEU A 92 -29.76 -12.24 10.70
CA LEU A 92 -30.09 -10.82 10.47
C LEU A 92 -31.59 -10.61 10.24
N VAL A 93 -32.25 -11.53 9.53
CA VAL A 93 -33.71 -11.53 9.33
C VAL A 93 -34.44 -11.83 10.64
N SER A 94 -33.99 -12.84 11.39
CA SER A 94 -34.60 -13.19 12.68
C SER A 94 -34.50 -12.06 13.72
N GLU A 95 -33.51 -11.18 13.60
CA GLU A 95 -33.35 -9.99 14.43
C GLU A 95 -34.08 -8.75 13.86
N GLU A 96 -34.83 -8.91 12.77
CA GLU A 96 -35.54 -7.83 12.05
C GLU A 96 -34.61 -6.69 11.59
N THR A 97 -33.31 -6.97 11.45
CA THR A 97 -32.32 -5.98 11.03
C THR A 97 -32.36 -5.78 9.52
N ILE A 98 -32.55 -6.86 8.77
CA ILE A 98 -32.82 -6.82 7.33
C ILE A 98 -34.15 -7.53 7.08
N ASP A 99 -34.87 -7.10 6.06
CA ASP A 99 -36.09 -7.76 5.63
C ASP A 99 -35.80 -8.99 4.74
N GLU A 100 -36.78 -9.88 4.63
CA GLU A 100 -36.68 -11.11 3.83
C GLU A 100 -36.44 -10.81 2.34
N ASN A 101 -36.85 -9.63 1.84
CA ASN A 101 -36.63 -9.28 0.44
C ASN A 101 -35.17 -8.93 0.17
N ALA A 102 -34.54 -8.16 1.06
CA ALA A 102 -33.11 -7.86 1.01
C ALA A 102 -32.27 -9.13 1.14
N ALA A 103 -32.64 -10.03 2.08
CA ALA A 103 -32.00 -11.33 2.22
C ALA A 103 -32.11 -12.17 0.93
N ARG A 104 -33.30 -12.24 0.32
CA ARG A 104 -33.51 -12.93 -0.97
C ARG A 104 -32.66 -12.34 -2.09
N MET A 105 -32.52 -11.02 -2.16
CA MET A 105 -31.66 -10.36 -3.14
C MET A 105 -30.18 -10.71 -2.96
N LEU A 106 -29.71 -10.83 -1.71
CA LEU A 106 -28.33 -11.20 -1.39
C LEU A 106 -28.04 -12.66 -1.75
N ARG A 107 -28.99 -13.58 -1.48
CA ARG A 107 -28.86 -14.99 -1.88
C ARG A 107 -28.79 -15.19 -3.39
N GLY A 108 -29.42 -14.31 -4.16
CA GLY A 108 -29.41 -14.35 -5.63
C GLY A 108 -28.20 -13.66 -6.28
N ALA A 109 -27.36 -12.99 -5.50
CA ALA A 109 -26.17 -12.30 -6.01
C ALA A 109 -24.92 -13.19 -6.01
N PRO A 110 -23.87 -12.83 -6.77
CA PRO A 110 -22.56 -13.46 -6.64
C PRO A 110 -22.09 -13.42 -5.18
N LEU A 111 -21.57 -14.54 -4.67
CA LEU A 111 -21.18 -14.70 -3.27
C LEU A 111 -20.28 -13.57 -2.79
N GLN A 112 -19.30 -13.16 -3.61
CA GLN A 112 -18.36 -12.10 -3.28
C GLN A 112 -19.03 -10.73 -3.12
N ASP A 113 -19.99 -10.38 -3.99
CA ASP A 113 -20.71 -9.10 -3.94
C ASP A 113 -21.66 -9.06 -2.74
N ALA A 114 -22.36 -10.17 -2.47
CA ALA A 114 -23.23 -10.30 -1.32
C ALA A 114 -22.43 -10.19 -0.01
N TRP A 115 -21.29 -10.88 0.07
CA TRP A 115 -20.39 -10.82 1.22
C TRP A 115 -19.84 -9.42 1.44
N ALA A 116 -19.33 -8.77 0.38
CA ALA A 116 -18.81 -7.41 0.45
C ALA A 116 -19.90 -6.40 0.88
N SER A 117 -21.13 -6.57 0.41
CA SER A 117 -22.25 -5.72 0.81
C SER A 117 -22.61 -5.85 2.29
N VAL A 118 -22.66 -7.09 2.80
CA VAL A 118 -22.94 -7.37 4.21
C VAL A 118 -21.77 -6.91 5.09
N ALA A 119 -20.52 -7.17 4.70
CA ALA A 119 -19.33 -6.70 5.40
C ALA A 119 -19.27 -5.16 5.47
N ALA A 120 -19.58 -4.46 4.36
CA ALA A 120 -19.64 -3.01 4.31
C ALA A 120 -20.72 -2.45 5.25
N PHE A 121 -21.84 -3.15 5.39
CA PHE A 121 -22.88 -2.80 6.35
C PHE A 121 -22.40 -2.92 7.80
N PHE A 122 -21.69 -3.99 8.15
CA PHE A 122 -21.09 -4.15 9.48
C PHE A 122 -19.99 -3.12 9.78
N GLY A 123 -19.32 -2.56 8.77
CA GLY A 123 -18.32 -1.51 8.93
C GLY A 123 -18.88 -0.09 9.13
N GLN A 124 -20.20 0.13 8.99
CA GLN A 124 -20.78 1.46 9.19
C GLN A 124 -20.93 1.81 10.68
N GLU A 125 -20.71 3.08 11.01
CA GLU A 125 -20.96 3.61 12.35
C GLU A 125 -22.46 3.54 12.71
N LEU A 126 -22.71 3.13 13.95
CA LEU A 126 -24.05 2.98 14.53
C LEU A 126 -24.84 4.30 14.40
N GLY A 127 -26.07 4.22 13.91
CA GLY A 127 -26.96 5.37 13.75
C GLY A 127 -26.85 6.13 12.42
N LYS A 128 -25.81 5.89 11.59
CA LYS A 128 -25.74 6.48 10.24
C LYS A 128 -26.70 5.81 9.26
N VAL A 129 -27.00 4.53 9.47
CA VAL A 129 -27.88 3.75 8.60
C VAL A 129 -29.25 3.63 9.25
N SER A 130 -30.22 4.40 8.77
CA SER A 130 -31.60 4.37 9.27
C SER A 130 -32.40 3.15 8.78
N ASN A 131 -32.01 2.58 7.64
CA ASN A 131 -32.65 1.40 7.05
C ASN A 131 -31.57 0.46 6.49
N ALA A 132 -31.29 -0.60 7.24
CA ALA A 132 -30.27 -1.59 6.90
C ALA A 132 -30.60 -2.37 5.62
N SER A 133 -31.85 -2.80 5.41
CA SER A 133 -32.28 -3.44 4.16
C SER A 133 -31.98 -2.58 2.93
N ALA A 134 -32.35 -1.29 2.99
CA ALA A 134 -32.12 -0.35 1.89
C ALA A 134 -30.63 -0.11 1.66
N TYR A 135 -29.82 -0.08 2.72
CA TYR A 135 -28.39 0.10 2.63
C TYR A 135 -27.70 -1.08 1.94
N VAL A 136 -27.97 -2.31 2.39
CA VAL A 136 -27.34 -3.52 1.84
C VAL A 136 -27.77 -3.76 0.38
N THR A 137 -29.04 -3.51 0.04
CA THR A 137 -29.52 -3.62 -1.35
C THR A 137 -28.92 -2.55 -2.27
N LYS A 138 -28.72 -1.33 -1.77
CA LYS A 138 -28.06 -0.24 -2.50
C LYS A 138 -26.58 -0.53 -2.72
N ASN A 139 -25.86 -1.00 -1.70
CA ASN A 139 -24.47 -1.38 -1.82
C ASN A 139 -24.29 -2.53 -2.82
N LEU A 140 -25.14 -3.55 -2.74
CA LEU A 140 -25.13 -4.66 -3.71
C LEU A 140 -25.33 -4.15 -5.14
N SER A 141 -26.25 -3.20 -5.33
CA SER A 141 -26.48 -2.57 -6.64
C SER A 141 -25.27 -1.77 -7.12
N ASN A 142 -24.53 -1.12 -6.22
CA ASN A 142 -23.32 -0.36 -6.56
C ASN A 142 -22.18 -1.29 -6.99
N PHE A 143 -21.98 -2.43 -6.31
CA PHE A 143 -20.98 -3.42 -6.72
C PHE A 143 -21.26 -3.95 -8.12
N ARG A 144 -22.52 -4.29 -8.41
CA ARG A 144 -22.92 -4.74 -9.75
C ARG A 144 -22.67 -3.68 -10.82
N LYS A 145 -23.01 -2.41 -10.54
CA LYS A 145 -22.72 -1.31 -11.46
C LYS A 145 -21.23 -1.14 -11.72
N SER A 146 -20.39 -1.24 -10.70
CA SER A 146 -18.94 -1.13 -10.85
C SER A 146 -18.38 -2.24 -11.75
N VAL A 147 -18.88 -3.47 -11.61
CA VAL A 147 -18.48 -4.60 -12.48
C VAL A 147 -19.00 -4.41 -13.90
N ASP A 148 -20.24 -3.97 -14.07
CA ASP A 148 -20.83 -3.71 -15.38
C ASP A 148 -20.14 -2.54 -16.12
N ASP A 149 -19.76 -1.48 -15.39
CA ASP A 149 -19.01 -0.34 -15.94
C ASP A 149 -17.59 -0.76 -16.38
N MET A 150 -16.95 -1.70 -15.67
CA MET A 150 -15.68 -2.30 -16.11
C MET A 150 -15.85 -3.25 -17.31
N ARG A 151 -16.97 -3.98 -17.39
CA ARG A 151 -17.25 -4.91 -18.49
C ARG A 151 -17.76 -4.24 -19.75
N ARG A 152 -18.26 -3.00 -19.68
CA ARG A 152 -18.59 -2.25 -20.88
C ARG A 152 -17.30 -1.93 -21.62
N PRO A 153 -17.06 -2.53 -22.81
CA PRO A 153 -15.96 -2.07 -23.66
C PRO A 153 -16.16 -0.58 -23.88
N GLN A 154 -15.09 0.20 -23.77
CA GLN A 154 -15.08 1.62 -24.14
C GLN A 154 -15.31 1.72 -25.66
N THR A 155 -16.53 1.41 -26.12
CA THR A 155 -17.00 1.80 -27.43
C THR A 155 -17.00 3.31 -27.39
N ARG A 156 -16.06 3.90 -28.15
CA ARG A 156 -15.94 5.33 -28.45
C ARG A 156 -17.34 5.93 -28.63
N GLN A 157 -17.92 6.44 -27.56
CA GLN A 157 -19.12 7.24 -27.65
C GLN A 157 -18.69 8.53 -28.32
N ALA A 158 -19.19 8.74 -29.53
CA ALA A 158 -19.11 10.03 -30.20
C ALA A 158 -19.54 11.12 -29.21
N PRO A 159 -18.87 12.29 -29.20
CA PRO A 159 -19.12 13.33 -28.23
C PRO A 159 -20.55 13.83 -28.36
N VAL A 160 -21.42 13.38 -27.45
CA VAL A 160 -22.74 13.97 -27.27
C VAL A 160 -22.52 15.36 -26.67
N PRO A 161 -23.02 16.44 -27.29
CA PRO A 161 -22.86 17.78 -26.74
C PRO A 161 -23.49 17.82 -25.33
N PRO A 162 -22.75 18.28 -24.31
CA PRO A 162 -23.23 18.23 -22.94
C PRO A 162 -24.45 19.13 -22.80
N ARG A 163 -25.58 18.55 -22.39
CA ARG A 163 -26.70 19.33 -21.85
C ARG A 163 -26.19 20.10 -20.62
N PRO A 164 -26.48 21.40 -20.48
CA PRO A 164 -26.04 22.19 -19.34
C PRO A 164 -26.79 21.71 -18.10
N ARG A 165 -26.20 20.77 -17.37
CA ARG A 165 -26.55 20.52 -15.98
C ARG A 165 -25.96 21.67 -15.18
N ALA A 166 -26.77 22.32 -14.35
CA ALA A 166 -26.34 23.32 -13.39
C ALA A 166 -25.19 22.72 -12.57
N ARG A 167 -23.95 23.12 -12.89
CA ARG A 167 -22.77 22.76 -12.11
C ARG A 167 -22.97 23.41 -10.75
N GLY A 168 -22.95 22.60 -9.70
CA GLY A 168 -22.76 23.12 -8.35
C GLY A 168 -21.49 23.99 -8.28
N PRO A 169 -21.32 24.78 -7.22
CA PRO A 169 -20.13 25.60 -7.04
C PRO A 169 -18.89 24.72 -7.25
N SER A 170 -18.05 25.12 -8.20
CA SER A 170 -16.80 24.41 -8.48
C SER A 170 -15.97 24.38 -7.20
N ILE A 171 -15.31 23.27 -6.89
CA ILE A 171 -14.36 23.15 -5.77
C ILE A 171 -13.36 24.33 -5.77
N ALA A 172 -13.05 24.88 -6.95
CA ALA A 172 -12.22 26.08 -7.08
C ALA A 172 -12.83 27.31 -6.40
N HIS A 173 -14.15 27.51 -6.43
CA HIS A 173 -14.81 28.63 -5.75
C HIS A 173 -14.79 28.45 -4.23
N GLU A 174 -15.05 27.25 -3.71
CA GLU A 174 -15.00 26.98 -2.27
C GLU A 174 -13.59 27.23 -1.70
N LEU A 175 -12.55 26.78 -2.40
CA LEU A 175 -11.16 27.05 -2.03
C LEU A 175 -10.83 28.53 -2.12
N LEU A 176 -11.29 29.21 -3.17
CA LEU A 176 -11.00 30.63 -3.37
C LEU A 176 -11.66 31.49 -2.30
N ASP A 177 -12.90 31.19 -1.88
CA ASP A 177 -13.58 31.91 -0.81
C ASP A 177 -12.86 31.76 0.55
N ARG A 178 -12.31 30.57 0.85
CA ARG A 178 -11.52 30.34 2.08
C ARG A 178 -10.26 31.21 2.13
N TRP A 179 -9.56 31.33 1.00
CA TRP A 179 -8.27 32.03 0.93
C TRP A 179 -8.39 33.51 0.56
N ARG A 180 -9.59 33.97 0.17
CA ARG A 180 -9.82 35.35 -0.31
C ARG A 180 -9.43 36.44 0.67
N SER A 181 -9.58 36.21 1.98
CA SER A 181 -9.20 37.17 3.03
C SER A 181 -7.68 37.21 3.30
N HIS A 182 -6.93 36.23 2.81
CA HIS A 182 -5.50 36.08 3.06
C HIS A 182 -4.63 36.46 1.85
N LEU A 183 -5.24 36.56 0.66
CA LEU A 183 -4.56 36.91 -0.59
C LEU A 183 -4.71 38.40 -0.89
N ASP A 184 -3.65 38.99 -1.44
CA ASP A 184 -3.73 40.35 -1.96
C ASP A 184 -4.44 40.39 -3.33
N GLU A 185 -4.82 41.58 -3.76
CA GLU A 185 -5.56 41.78 -5.00
C GLU A 185 -4.78 41.26 -6.21
N LYS A 186 -3.44 41.40 -6.21
CA LYS A 186 -2.58 40.93 -7.30
C LYS A 186 -2.57 39.41 -7.44
N ALA A 187 -2.47 38.68 -6.33
CA ALA A 187 -2.53 37.23 -6.32
C ALA A 187 -3.91 36.72 -6.77
N LEU A 188 -4.99 37.41 -6.39
CA LEU A 188 -6.34 37.09 -6.85
C LEU A 188 -6.49 37.31 -8.36
N THR A 189 -5.97 38.42 -8.90
CA THR A 189 -5.96 38.67 -10.36
C THR A 189 -5.16 37.59 -11.09
N ALA A 190 -3.99 37.19 -10.58
CA ALA A 190 -3.16 36.16 -11.19
C ALA A 190 -3.85 34.78 -11.22
N LEU A 191 -4.57 34.40 -10.15
CA LEU A 191 -5.38 33.17 -10.13
C LEU A 191 -6.50 33.21 -11.18
N LEU A 192 -7.25 34.32 -11.23
CA LEU A 192 -8.33 34.49 -12.22
C LEU A 192 -7.82 34.40 -13.65
N GLU A 193 -6.68 35.01 -13.96
CA GLU A 193 -6.05 34.94 -15.28
C GLU A 193 -5.46 33.56 -15.61
N ALA A 194 -5.01 32.80 -14.61
CA ALA A 194 -4.47 31.45 -14.80
C ALA A 194 -5.57 30.41 -15.14
N GLY A 195 -6.83 30.73 -14.85
CA GLY A 195 -7.96 29.84 -15.09
C GLY A 195 -8.23 28.87 -13.93
N PRO A 196 -9.38 28.16 -13.99
CA PRO A 196 -9.91 27.41 -12.85
C PRO A 196 -9.09 26.18 -12.47
N ASP A 197 -8.45 25.53 -13.43
CA ASP A 197 -7.69 24.29 -13.19
C ASP A 197 -6.36 24.59 -12.47
N ILE A 198 -5.62 25.59 -12.95
CA ILE A 198 -4.39 26.06 -12.31
C ILE A 198 -4.73 26.61 -10.93
N SER A 199 -5.77 27.44 -10.82
CA SER A 199 -6.21 27.99 -9.54
C SER A 199 -6.54 26.90 -8.53
N LYS A 200 -7.28 25.86 -8.93
CA LYS A 200 -7.61 24.74 -8.06
C LYS A 200 -6.36 24.02 -7.58
N HIS A 201 -5.40 23.75 -8.46
CA HIS A 201 -4.16 23.06 -8.10
C HIS A 201 -3.34 23.88 -7.10
N VAL A 202 -3.10 25.15 -7.39
CA VAL A 202 -2.31 26.06 -6.52
C VAL A 202 -2.96 26.22 -5.15
N LEU A 203 -4.28 26.44 -5.10
CA LEU A 203 -5.01 26.58 -3.83
C LEU A 203 -5.04 25.28 -3.03
N SER A 204 -5.13 24.11 -3.69
CA SER A 204 -5.08 22.80 -3.01
C SER A 204 -3.70 22.52 -2.41
N GLU A 205 -2.63 22.86 -3.13
CA GLU A 205 -1.25 22.71 -2.63
C GLU A 205 -0.99 23.64 -1.44
N MET A 206 -1.55 24.84 -1.46
CA MET A 206 -1.47 25.79 -0.34
C MET A 206 -2.25 25.29 0.89
N ASP A 207 -3.42 24.69 0.71
CA ASP A 207 -4.21 24.08 1.81
C ASP A 207 -3.44 22.91 2.46
N LEU A 208 -2.74 22.09 1.66
CA LEU A 208 -1.88 21.00 2.15
C LEU A 208 -0.67 21.51 2.95
N LYS A 209 -0.06 22.63 2.53
CA LYS A 209 1.06 23.26 3.26
C LYS A 209 0.58 23.99 4.53
N GLY A 210 -0.72 24.27 4.63
CA GLY A 210 -1.36 24.83 5.81
C GLY A 210 -0.73 26.14 6.29
N ALA A 211 -0.63 26.31 7.61
CA ALA A 211 -0.04 27.49 8.25
C ALA A 211 1.47 27.67 8.00
N GLY A 212 2.13 26.74 7.31
CA GLY A 212 3.56 26.83 6.98
C GLY A 212 3.89 27.90 5.92
N VAL A 213 2.89 28.41 5.19
CA VAL A 213 3.11 29.43 4.15
C VAL A 213 3.14 30.82 4.79
N ARG A 214 4.36 31.32 5.06
CA ARG A 214 4.58 32.63 5.71
C ARG A 214 3.99 33.82 4.94
N ASN A 215 3.92 33.74 3.61
CA ASN A 215 3.31 34.75 2.75
C ASN A 215 2.51 34.09 1.62
N PRO A 216 1.18 33.93 1.77
CA PRO A 216 0.34 33.21 0.82
C PRO A 216 0.25 33.90 -0.55
N SER A 217 0.21 35.23 -0.60
CA SER A 217 0.17 35.98 -1.87
C SER A 217 1.42 35.75 -2.71
N ALA A 218 2.60 35.80 -2.09
CA ALA A 218 3.86 35.53 -2.80
C ALA A 218 3.97 34.08 -3.27
N TYR A 219 3.45 33.14 -2.49
CA TYR A 219 3.38 31.73 -2.86
C TYR A 219 2.50 31.52 -4.10
N VAL A 220 1.28 32.06 -4.08
CA VAL A 220 0.33 31.96 -5.20
C VAL A 220 0.93 32.53 -6.50
N MET A 221 1.52 33.72 -6.43
CA MET A 221 2.16 34.35 -7.60
C MET A 221 3.25 33.45 -8.20
N ARG A 222 4.11 32.86 -7.36
CA ARG A 222 5.20 31.99 -7.82
C ARG A 222 4.68 30.66 -8.38
N SER A 223 3.68 30.06 -7.74
CA SER A 223 3.10 28.79 -8.18
C SER A 223 2.30 28.93 -9.49
N VAL A 224 1.62 30.06 -9.70
CA VAL A 224 0.94 30.37 -10.97
C VAL A 224 1.95 30.53 -12.10
N GLU A 225 3.06 31.25 -11.86
CA GLU A 225 4.12 31.43 -12.86
C GLU A 225 4.76 30.09 -13.24
N ASN A 226 5.14 29.27 -12.24
CA ASN A 226 5.69 27.93 -12.48
C ASN A 226 4.72 27.03 -13.27
N SER A 227 3.41 27.16 -13.02
CA SER A 227 2.39 26.38 -13.74
C SER A 227 2.25 26.83 -15.19
N ARG A 228 2.35 28.14 -15.46
CA ARG A 228 2.36 28.69 -16.82
C ARG A 228 3.60 28.26 -17.59
N GLU A 229 4.78 28.29 -16.97
CA GLU A 229 6.03 27.84 -17.59
C GLU A 229 5.99 26.32 -17.89
N SER A 230 5.43 25.54 -16.98
CA SER A 230 5.21 24.10 -17.19
C SER A 230 4.24 23.82 -18.35
N GLN A 231 3.15 24.60 -18.46
CA GLN A 231 2.21 24.48 -19.58
C GLN A 231 2.83 24.93 -20.91
N ALA A 232 3.61 26.01 -20.93
CA ALA A 232 4.31 26.47 -22.12
C ALA A 232 5.32 25.41 -22.60
N THR A 233 6.06 24.80 -21.67
CA THR A 233 7.00 23.70 -21.97
C THR A 233 6.27 22.47 -22.50
N ALA A 234 5.16 22.07 -21.87
CA ALA A 234 4.34 20.96 -22.33
C ALA A 234 3.69 21.23 -23.70
N GLN A 235 3.32 22.48 -24.00
CA GLN A 235 2.76 22.87 -25.27
C GLN A 235 3.82 22.91 -26.38
N ALA A 236 5.06 23.32 -26.07
CA ALA A 236 6.18 23.28 -27.00
C ALA A 236 6.60 21.84 -27.38
N LEU A 237 6.41 20.88 -26.47
CA LEU A 237 6.73 19.46 -26.68
C LEU A 237 5.60 18.65 -27.34
N ARG A 238 4.41 19.25 -27.58
CA ARG A 238 3.34 18.55 -28.28
C ARG A 238 3.61 18.49 -29.79
N PRO A 239 3.77 17.30 -30.39
CA PRO A 239 3.89 17.18 -31.85
C PRO A 239 2.61 17.69 -32.51
N GLN A 240 2.76 18.68 -33.38
CA GLN A 240 1.68 19.27 -34.17
C GLN A 240 1.15 18.24 -35.17
N VAL A 241 0.10 17.49 -34.78
CA VAL A 241 -0.62 16.61 -35.69
C VAL A 241 -1.52 17.46 -36.58
N HIS A 242 -1.05 17.77 -37.79
CA HIS A 242 -1.81 18.47 -38.81
C HIS A 242 -2.91 17.54 -39.36
N VAL A 243 -4.16 17.72 -38.90
CA VAL A 243 -5.33 17.01 -39.45
C VAL A 243 -5.96 17.87 -40.54
N GLY A 244 -5.57 17.63 -41.79
CA GLY A 244 -6.22 18.22 -42.96
C GLY A 244 -7.50 17.46 -43.36
N PRO A 245 -8.53 18.12 -43.93
CA PRO A 245 -9.76 17.47 -44.36
C PRO A 245 -9.52 16.69 -45.66
N VAL A 246 -9.94 15.42 -45.67
CA VAL A 246 -9.87 14.54 -46.83
C VAL A 246 -11.00 14.88 -47.80
N ALA A 247 -10.67 15.54 -48.91
CA ALA A 247 -11.53 15.62 -50.09
C ALA A 247 -10.69 15.46 -51.36
N GLY A 248 -10.91 14.32 -52.04
CA GLY A 248 -11.00 14.20 -53.50
C GLY A 248 -9.87 14.75 -54.38
N ALA A 249 -9.10 13.80 -54.90
CA ALA A 249 -8.55 13.76 -56.26
C ALA A 249 -7.27 14.54 -56.62
N SER A 250 -6.50 13.82 -57.43
CA SER A 250 -5.49 14.28 -58.39
C SER A 250 -4.02 14.28 -57.93
N LEU A 251 -3.28 13.36 -58.54
CA LEU A 251 -1.84 13.16 -58.50
C LEU A 251 -1.08 14.44 -58.88
N ARG A 252 -0.35 15.01 -57.92
CA ARG A 252 0.85 15.82 -58.18
C ARG A 252 1.87 15.64 -57.05
N PRO A 253 3.18 15.54 -57.33
CA PRO A 253 4.21 15.44 -56.30
C PRO A 253 4.48 16.85 -55.76
N ALA A 254 4.07 17.11 -54.52
CA ALA A 254 4.40 18.34 -53.82
C ALA A 254 5.40 18.02 -52.70
N GLN A 255 6.45 18.83 -52.66
CA GLN A 255 7.58 18.75 -51.75
C GLN A 255 7.13 18.75 -50.28
N VAL A 256 7.68 17.80 -49.51
CA VAL A 256 7.53 17.71 -48.06
C VAL A 256 8.54 18.65 -47.42
N SER A 257 8.04 19.54 -46.57
CA SER A 257 8.81 20.50 -45.79
C SER A 257 9.59 19.83 -44.65
N ASP A 258 10.87 20.19 -44.58
CA ASP A 258 11.87 19.77 -43.59
C ASP A 258 11.48 20.10 -42.15
N GLY A 259 11.61 19.10 -41.27
CA GLY A 259 11.51 19.30 -39.81
C GLY A 259 11.58 18.01 -38.99
N GLY A 260 11.21 16.86 -39.56
CA GLY A 260 11.27 15.56 -38.88
C GLY A 260 12.19 14.51 -39.53
N PHE A 261 12.74 14.81 -40.71
CA PHE A 261 13.48 13.83 -41.52
C PHE A 261 14.98 13.72 -41.14
N ALA A 262 15.51 14.68 -40.39
CA ALA A 262 16.93 14.72 -40.04
C ALA A 262 17.33 13.61 -39.05
N ALA A 263 16.46 13.24 -38.09
CA ALA A 263 16.74 12.17 -37.14
C ALA A 263 16.75 10.78 -37.81
N GLY A 264 15.82 10.53 -38.75
CA GLY A 264 15.75 9.27 -39.51
C GLY A 264 16.94 9.09 -40.47
N PHE A 265 17.40 10.16 -41.12
CA PHE A 265 18.59 10.08 -41.99
C PHE A 265 19.90 9.90 -41.22
N ALA A 266 20.03 10.54 -40.05
CA ALA A 266 21.22 10.38 -39.21
C ALA A 266 21.32 8.94 -38.66
N ALA A 267 20.21 8.38 -38.17
CA ALA A 267 20.14 7.00 -37.70
C ALA A 267 20.48 5.99 -38.81
N GLY A 268 19.96 6.19 -40.03
CA GLY A 268 20.25 5.31 -41.17
C GLY A 268 21.72 5.37 -41.62
N LYS A 269 22.37 6.53 -41.51
CA LYS A 269 23.79 6.68 -41.90
C LYS A 269 24.74 6.04 -40.89
N ILE A 270 24.38 6.04 -39.61
CA ILE A 270 25.18 5.39 -38.56
C ILE A 270 24.92 3.87 -38.54
N ALA A 271 23.68 3.44 -38.77
CA ALA A 271 23.36 2.01 -38.91
C ALA A 271 24.21 1.33 -39.99
N ALA A 272 24.45 2.01 -41.11
CA ALA A 272 25.32 1.52 -42.19
C ALA A 272 26.82 1.42 -41.82
N THR A 273 27.23 2.00 -40.68
CA THR A 273 28.61 1.91 -40.16
C THR A 273 28.79 0.91 -39.02
N LEU A 274 27.69 0.32 -38.54
CA LEU A 274 27.73 -0.76 -37.55
C LEU A 274 28.20 -2.06 -38.23
N ASP A 275 28.84 -2.93 -37.45
CA ASP A 275 29.17 -4.28 -37.91
C ASP A 275 27.92 -5.15 -38.10
N ASP A 276 28.08 -6.24 -38.84
CA ASP A 276 26.97 -7.13 -39.17
C ASP A 276 26.31 -7.72 -37.92
N GLU A 277 27.08 -7.94 -36.84
CA GLU A 277 26.58 -8.50 -35.57
C GLU A 277 25.67 -7.50 -34.84
N ALA A 278 26.09 -6.24 -34.67
CA ALA A 278 25.29 -5.20 -34.06
C ALA A 278 24.05 -4.85 -34.91
N GLN A 279 24.15 -4.93 -36.25
CA GLN A 279 22.99 -4.75 -37.13
C GLN A 279 21.96 -5.86 -36.97
N VAL A 280 22.38 -7.13 -36.91
CA VAL A 280 21.49 -8.27 -36.68
C VAL A 280 20.83 -8.15 -35.31
N ALA A 281 21.60 -7.86 -34.26
CA ALA A 281 21.07 -7.69 -32.91
C ALA A 281 20.05 -6.53 -32.80
N LEU A 282 20.27 -5.42 -33.51
CA LEU A 282 19.31 -4.30 -33.59
C LEU A 282 18.00 -4.69 -34.31
N GLN A 283 18.05 -5.59 -35.29
CA GLN A 283 16.86 -6.02 -36.05
C GLN A 283 15.96 -6.96 -35.26
N GLU A 284 16.51 -7.70 -34.28
CA GLU A 284 15.76 -8.60 -33.42
C GLU A 284 14.99 -7.87 -32.29
N LEU A 285 15.34 -6.61 -32.01
CA LEU A 285 14.71 -5.80 -30.96
C LEU A 285 13.41 -5.12 -31.41
N GLU A 286 12.59 -4.73 -30.41
CA GLU A 286 11.42 -3.89 -30.67
C GLU A 286 11.85 -2.55 -31.32
N PRO A 287 11.19 -2.08 -32.39
CA PRO A 287 11.59 -0.88 -33.14
C PRO A 287 11.73 0.38 -32.29
N THR A 288 10.95 0.48 -31.21
CA THR A 288 10.96 1.60 -30.27
C THR A 288 12.25 1.63 -29.43
N VAL A 289 12.70 0.46 -28.96
CA VAL A 289 13.92 0.28 -28.18
C VAL A 289 15.15 0.48 -29.06
N ALA A 290 15.16 -0.10 -30.25
CA ALA A 290 16.21 0.10 -31.24
C ALA A 290 16.38 1.59 -31.59
N ALA A 291 15.27 2.33 -31.79
CA ALA A 291 15.30 3.76 -32.06
C ALA A 291 15.87 4.57 -30.87
N SER A 292 15.56 4.19 -29.63
CA SER A 292 16.10 4.83 -28.43
C SER A 292 17.62 4.63 -28.29
N ILE A 293 18.11 3.42 -28.55
CA ILE A 293 19.55 3.10 -28.53
C ILE A 293 20.30 3.91 -29.60
N LEU A 294 19.74 4.01 -30.81
CA LEU A 294 20.33 4.79 -31.90
C LEU A 294 20.29 6.30 -31.62
N ASP A 295 19.23 6.83 -31.00
CA ASP A 295 19.18 8.23 -30.56
C ASP A 295 20.25 8.52 -29.50
N SER A 296 20.44 7.63 -28.54
CA SER A 296 21.50 7.73 -27.53
C SER A 296 22.90 7.74 -28.16
N LEU A 297 23.13 6.90 -29.16
CA LEU A 297 24.38 6.85 -29.93
C LEU A 297 24.64 8.16 -30.67
N THR A 298 23.62 8.81 -31.26
CA THR A 298 23.81 10.09 -31.98
C THR A 298 24.18 11.26 -31.05
N ARG A 299 23.79 11.18 -29.78
CA ARG A 299 24.08 12.20 -28.77
C ARG A 299 25.45 12.03 -28.11
N THR A 300 26.08 10.87 -28.28
CA THR A 300 27.34 10.52 -27.62
C THR A 300 28.45 10.33 -28.64
N VAL A 301 29.61 10.93 -28.40
CA VAL A 301 30.78 10.67 -29.25
C VAL A 301 31.42 9.39 -28.73
N VAL A 302 31.16 8.28 -29.40
CA VAL A 302 31.70 6.96 -29.03
C VAL A 302 32.71 6.50 -30.07
N SER A 303 33.86 6.01 -29.62
CA SER A 303 34.95 5.56 -30.48
C SER A 303 34.60 4.30 -31.28
N ASP A 304 33.69 3.47 -30.75
CA ASP A 304 33.22 2.24 -31.38
C ASP A 304 31.69 2.14 -31.21
N PRO A 305 30.92 2.46 -32.26
CA PRO A 305 29.46 2.46 -32.18
C PRO A 305 28.85 1.05 -32.12
N SER A 306 29.48 0.04 -32.72
CA SER A 306 28.99 -1.35 -32.69
C SER A 306 29.07 -1.93 -31.28
N ALA A 307 30.21 -1.73 -30.61
CA ALA A 307 30.39 -2.15 -29.22
C ALA A 307 29.45 -1.42 -28.25
N TYR A 308 29.11 -0.16 -28.53
CA TYR A 308 28.13 0.59 -27.75
C TYR A 308 26.73 0.00 -27.89
N VAL A 309 26.30 -0.26 -29.13
CA VAL A 309 25.00 -0.86 -29.43
C VAL A 309 24.88 -2.22 -28.74
N LEU A 310 25.84 -3.14 -28.93
CA LEU A 310 25.79 -4.46 -28.31
C LEU A 310 25.72 -4.38 -26.78
N ARG A 311 26.47 -3.47 -26.13
CA ARG A 311 26.35 -3.26 -24.68
C ARG A 311 25.00 -2.68 -24.26
N ALA A 312 24.42 -1.78 -25.06
CA ALA A 312 23.11 -1.22 -24.78
C ALA A 312 22.01 -2.29 -24.89
N ILE A 313 22.12 -3.17 -25.89
CA ILE A 313 21.26 -4.33 -26.09
C ILE A 313 21.38 -5.30 -24.92
N HIS A 314 22.60 -5.63 -24.49
CA HIS A 314 22.82 -6.44 -23.28
C HIS A 314 22.19 -5.81 -22.04
N ARG A 315 22.28 -4.48 -21.86
CA ARG A 315 21.63 -3.80 -20.74
C ARG A 315 20.11 -3.87 -20.80
N VAL A 316 19.51 -3.69 -21.97
CA VAL A 316 18.06 -3.81 -22.14
C VAL A 316 17.61 -5.24 -21.82
N HIS A 317 18.33 -6.25 -22.32
CA HIS A 317 18.02 -7.65 -22.00
C HIS A 317 18.31 -8.01 -20.54
N ASP A 318 19.28 -7.36 -19.89
CA ASP A 318 19.56 -7.51 -18.46
C ASP A 318 18.52 -6.77 -17.59
N GLU A 319 17.84 -5.73 -18.08
CA GLU A 319 16.73 -5.08 -17.36
C GLU A 319 15.43 -5.88 -17.44
N ASP A 320 15.24 -6.69 -18.50
CA ASP A 320 14.15 -7.68 -18.60
C ASP A 320 14.51 -9.04 -17.98
N ALA A 321 15.80 -9.29 -17.71
CA ALA A 321 16.24 -10.40 -16.87
C ALA A 321 15.92 -10.02 -15.43
N GLU A 322 14.79 -10.53 -14.91
CA GLU A 322 14.51 -10.55 -13.46
C GLU A 322 15.83 -10.79 -12.72
N PRO A 323 16.32 -9.82 -11.91
CA PRO A 323 17.62 -9.95 -11.27
C PRO A 323 17.61 -11.32 -10.61
N ASP A 324 18.63 -12.15 -10.88
CA ASP A 324 18.66 -13.51 -10.34
C ASP A 324 18.85 -13.42 -8.82
N VAL A 325 17.74 -13.16 -8.11
CA VAL A 325 17.67 -12.95 -6.66
C VAL A 325 18.14 -14.21 -5.95
N LEU A 326 18.05 -15.36 -6.62
CA LEU A 326 18.46 -16.64 -6.07
C LEU A 326 19.97 -16.84 -6.21
N GLY A 327 20.57 -16.42 -7.34
CA GLY A 327 22.02 -16.45 -7.56
C GLY A 327 22.62 -17.80 -7.17
N GLN A 328 23.62 -17.78 -6.29
CA GLN A 328 24.28 -19.00 -5.79
C GLN A 328 23.38 -19.94 -4.98
N TRP A 329 22.21 -19.47 -4.51
CA TRP A 329 21.25 -20.24 -3.73
C TRP A 329 20.21 -20.99 -4.58
N ALA A 330 20.17 -20.76 -5.90
CA ALA A 330 19.17 -21.36 -6.80
C ALA A 330 19.19 -22.91 -6.79
N GLY A 331 20.34 -23.53 -6.53
CA GLY A 331 20.47 -24.99 -6.42
C GLY A 331 20.42 -25.54 -4.99
N VAL A 332 20.39 -24.66 -3.97
CA VAL A 332 20.45 -25.03 -2.55
C VAL A 332 19.09 -24.90 -1.88
N LEU A 333 18.28 -23.92 -2.30
CA LEU A 333 16.93 -23.71 -1.80
C LEU A 333 15.96 -24.71 -2.41
N ASP A 334 14.93 -25.07 -1.65
CA ASP A 334 13.82 -25.86 -2.19
C ASP A 334 12.94 -24.99 -3.10
N GLU A 335 12.14 -25.65 -3.93
CA GLU A 335 11.30 -24.98 -4.93
C GLU A 335 10.26 -24.05 -4.28
N ASP A 336 9.77 -24.40 -3.10
CA ASP A 336 8.81 -23.58 -2.33
C ASP A 336 9.45 -22.29 -1.79
N ALA A 337 10.66 -22.34 -1.24
CA ALA A 337 11.39 -21.16 -0.79
C ALA A 337 11.77 -20.26 -1.97
N ALA A 338 12.25 -20.85 -3.07
CA ALA A 338 12.60 -20.13 -4.29
C ALA A 338 11.38 -19.42 -4.90
N ASN A 339 10.24 -20.10 -5.02
CA ASN A 339 9.00 -19.50 -5.50
C ASN A 339 8.47 -18.44 -4.53
N GLY A 340 8.64 -18.64 -3.23
CA GLY A 340 8.28 -17.65 -2.22
C GLY A 340 9.07 -16.35 -2.33
N LEU A 341 10.37 -16.42 -2.67
CA LEU A 341 11.22 -15.25 -2.93
C LEU A 341 10.80 -14.53 -4.23
N ARG A 342 10.49 -15.26 -5.31
CA ARG A 342 10.02 -14.68 -6.58
C ARG A 342 8.68 -13.95 -6.47
N GLN A 343 7.85 -14.30 -5.49
CA GLN A 343 6.55 -13.65 -5.25
C GLN A 343 6.64 -12.41 -4.34
N LEU A 344 7.80 -12.15 -3.74
CA LEU A 344 8.02 -10.97 -2.90
C LEU A 344 8.47 -9.77 -3.72
N ASP A 345 8.40 -8.58 -3.12
CA ASP A 345 9.07 -7.40 -3.67
C ASP A 345 10.58 -7.69 -3.83
N PRO A 346 11.21 -7.39 -4.98
CA PRO A 346 12.59 -7.73 -5.26
C PRO A 346 13.57 -7.24 -4.18
N ARG A 347 13.35 -6.05 -3.62
CA ARG A 347 14.23 -5.49 -2.59
C ARG A 347 14.14 -6.29 -1.29
N VAL A 348 12.94 -6.74 -0.93
CA VAL A 348 12.74 -7.56 0.27
C VAL A 348 13.37 -8.94 0.08
N ALA A 349 13.23 -9.53 -1.10
CA ALA A 349 13.82 -10.81 -1.42
C ALA A 349 15.36 -10.74 -1.39
N GLU A 350 15.97 -9.71 -1.96
CA GLU A 350 17.42 -9.44 -1.86
C GLU A 350 17.90 -9.32 -0.41
N CYS A 351 17.14 -8.63 0.46
CA CYS A 351 17.50 -8.50 1.88
C CYS A 351 17.53 -9.86 2.59
N ILE A 352 16.55 -10.71 2.32
CA ILE A 352 16.47 -12.05 2.92
C ILE A 352 17.66 -12.92 2.45
N VAL A 353 18.00 -12.85 1.16
CA VAL A 353 19.13 -13.60 0.59
C VAL A 353 20.46 -13.08 1.10
N ASN A 354 20.66 -11.77 1.21
CA ASN A 354 21.87 -11.17 1.80
C ASN A 354 22.05 -11.53 3.28
N GLU A 355 20.95 -11.61 4.06
CA GLU A 355 21.02 -12.05 5.44
C GLU A 355 21.33 -13.55 5.54
N LEU A 356 20.77 -14.36 4.64
CA LEU A 356 21.10 -15.78 4.54
C LEU A 356 22.59 -15.97 4.22
N ASP A 357 23.12 -15.20 3.27
CA ASP A 357 24.53 -15.22 2.88
C ASP A 357 25.45 -14.79 4.03
N SER A 358 25.07 -13.73 4.74
CA SER A 358 25.80 -13.26 5.93
C SER A 358 25.85 -14.30 7.06
N LYS A 359 24.84 -15.17 7.16
CA LYS A 359 24.81 -16.27 8.13
C LYS A 359 25.53 -17.52 7.62
N GLY A 360 25.70 -17.65 6.30
CA GLY A 360 26.44 -18.73 5.63
C GLY A 360 26.12 -20.11 6.20
N ASP A 361 27.17 -20.87 6.53
CA ASP A 361 27.08 -22.23 7.07
C ASP A 361 26.45 -22.34 8.47
N SER A 362 26.20 -21.21 9.16
CA SER A 362 25.50 -21.23 10.44
C SER A 362 24.05 -21.67 10.29
N VAL A 363 23.46 -21.56 9.10
CA VAL A 363 22.08 -21.93 8.83
C VAL A 363 22.03 -23.38 8.35
N ARG A 364 21.73 -24.30 9.28
CA ARG A 364 21.65 -25.74 8.98
C ARG A 364 20.64 -26.12 7.89
N ASN A 365 19.59 -25.32 7.70
CA ASN A 365 18.59 -25.51 6.66
C ASN A 365 18.20 -24.15 6.04
N PRO A 366 18.82 -23.76 4.91
CA PRO A 366 18.60 -22.46 4.29
C PRO A 366 17.16 -22.28 3.79
N SER A 367 16.53 -23.31 3.25
CA SER A 367 15.15 -23.24 2.76
C SER A 367 14.14 -22.93 3.88
N ALA A 368 14.26 -23.62 5.02
CA ALA A 368 13.40 -23.36 6.17
C ALA A 368 13.61 -21.95 6.76
N TYR A 369 14.85 -21.44 6.69
CA TYR A 369 15.15 -20.07 7.09
C TYR A 369 14.44 -19.06 6.17
N VAL A 370 14.57 -19.22 4.86
CA VAL A 370 13.95 -18.35 3.85
C VAL A 370 12.43 -18.34 4.00
N VAL A 371 11.77 -19.50 4.09
CA VAL A 371 10.31 -19.57 4.26
C VAL A 371 9.84 -18.83 5.52
N ARG A 372 10.59 -18.95 6.63
CA ARG A 372 10.30 -18.22 7.87
C ARG A 372 10.52 -16.72 7.69
N ALA A 373 11.57 -16.32 6.99
CA ALA A 373 11.86 -14.91 6.72
C ALA A 373 10.77 -14.26 5.84
N ILE A 374 10.32 -14.96 4.80
CA ILE A 374 9.19 -14.56 3.95
C ILE A 374 7.93 -14.37 4.80
N SER A 375 7.62 -15.31 5.71
CA SER A 375 6.45 -15.22 6.59
C SER A 375 6.51 -14.00 7.52
N ASN A 376 7.68 -13.67 8.06
CA ASN A 376 7.87 -12.50 8.91
C ASN A 376 7.75 -11.19 8.10
N ALA A 377 8.33 -11.14 6.89
CA ALA A 377 8.23 -9.99 6.00
C ALA A 377 6.76 -9.69 5.64
N ARG A 378 5.98 -10.73 5.31
CA ARG A 378 4.53 -10.59 5.03
C ARG A 378 3.71 -10.09 6.23
N LYS A 379 4.18 -10.35 7.46
CA LYS A 379 3.55 -9.87 8.69
C LYS A 379 3.95 -8.43 9.06
N GLY A 380 4.75 -7.75 8.23
CA GLY A 380 5.29 -6.43 8.55
C GLY A 380 6.30 -6.45 9.70
N GLN A 381 6.77 -7.63 10.14
CA GLN A 381 7.99 -7.73 10.94
C GLN A 381 9.17 -7.58 9.98
N VAL A 382 9.41 -6.35 9.58
CA VAL A 382 10.48 -6.03 8.64
C VAL A 382 11.81 -6.39 9.29
N PHE A 383 12.57 -7.28 8.65
CA PHE A 383 13.97 -7.50 8.98
C PHE A 383 14.71 -6.21 8.71
N GLY A 384 15.28 -5.60 9.74
CA GLY A 384 16.35 -4.60 9.60
C GLY A 384 16.12 -3.42 8.65
N ALA A 385 14.89 -3.08 8.25
CA ALA A 385 14.63 -1.99 7.30
C ALA A 385 14.85 -0.57 7.86
N ASP A 386 15.56 -0.45 8.99
CA ASP A 386 16.19 0.81 9.40
C ASP A 386 17.62 0.97 8.85
N ASP A 387 18.18 -0.06 8.19
CA ASP A 387 19.56 -0.06 7.67
C ASP A 387 19.67 0.29 6.16
N LEU A 388 18.57 0.26 5.40
CA LEU A 388 18.64 0.37 3.92
C LEU A 388 18.42 1.77 3.35
N THR A 389 17.97 2.75 4.16
CA THR A 389 17.95 4.17 3.74
C THR A 389 19.16 4.95 4.25
N SER A 390 20.06 4.33 5.02
CA SER A 390 21.14 5.03 5.73
C SER A 390 22.54 4.53 5.39
N ARG A 391 22.79 4.08 4.15
CA ARG A 391 24.16 3.78 3.68
C ARG A 391 24.85 5.05 3.17
N GLY A 392 25.15 5.95 4.10
CA GLY A 392 26.23 6.94 3.99
C GLY A 392 27.56 6.35 4.49
N PRO A 393 28.71 6.88 4.07
CA PRO A 393 29.99 6.17 4.12
C PRO A 393 30.49 6.00 5.57
N THR A 394 30.98 4.78 5.81
CA THR A 394 31.93 4.35 6.83
C THR A 394 32.49 5.41 7.79
N GLY A 395 32.30 5.18 9.08
CA GLY A 395 33.34 5.45 10.07
C GLY A 395 33.29 6.80 10.77
N HIS A 396 32.18 7.12 11.42
CA HIS A 396 32.22 7.99 12.59
C HIS A 396 31.60 7.26 13.78
N LYS A 397 32.45 6.85 14.74
CA LYS A 397 32.05 6.72 16.14
C LYS A 397 31.36 8.03 16.50
N ALA A 398 30.04 8.03 16.57
CA ALA A 398 29.33 9.12 17.20
C ALA A 398 29.67 9.02 18.69
N GLU A 399 30.73 9.74 19.11
CA GLU A 399 30.87 10.19 20.48
C GLU A 399 29.63 11.03 20.77
N LEU A 400 28.57 10.36 21.23
CA LEU A 400 27.38 11.03 21.69
C LEU A 400 27.79 11.69 23.00
N VAL A 401 27.96 13.00 22.94
CA VAL A 401 28.12 13.83 24.13
C VAL A 401 26.93 13.52 25.06
N PRO A 402 27.13 13.28 26.37
CA PRO A 402 26.06 12.96 27.33
C PRO A 402 24.82 13.85 27.25
N SER A 403 25.01 15.08 26.74
CA SER A 403 23.95 16.06 26.44
C SER A 403 22.89 15.59 25.45
N ALA A 404 23.18 14.69 24.50
CA ALA A 404 22.20 14.25 23.52
C ALA A 404 21.08 13.38 24.12
N LEU A 405 21.39 12.59 25.15
CA LEU A 405 20.41 11.77 25.86
C LEU A 405 19.43 12.66 26.64
N GLU A 406 19.94 13.69 27.33
CA GLU A 406 19.12 14.65 28.08
C GLU A 406 18.18 15.43 27.15
N VAL A 407 18.69 15.93 26.02
CA VAL A 407 17.86 16.66 25.03
C VAL A 407 16.75 15.78 24.47
N ALA A 408 17.03 14.49 24.22
CA ALA A 408 16.01 13.56 23.74
C ALA A 408 14.96 13.22 24.82
N ILE A 409 15.38 13.05 26.08
CA ILE A 409 14.46 12.80 27.21
C ILE A 409 13.48 13.98 27.37
N GLU A 410 13.98 15.21 27.30
CA GLU A 410 13.15 16.41 27.39
C GLU A 410 12.21 16.55 26.18
N ARG A 411 12.73 16.30 24.97
CA ARG A 411 11.96 16.44 23.72
C ARG A 411 10.76 15.50 23.66
N PHE A 412 10.91 14.26 24.13
CA PHE A 412 9.84 13.25 24.09
C PHE A 412 9.04 13.15 25.39
N GLN A 413 9.36 13.97 26.40
CA GLN A 413 8.72 13.96 27.73
C GLN A 413 8.65 12.54 28.33
N LEU A 414 9.77 11.81 28.27
CA LEU A 414 9.83 10.44 28.78
C LEU A 414 9.64 10.41 30.29
N ASP A 415 8.91 9.41 30.79
CA ASP A 415 8.73 9.24 32.22
C ASP A 415 10.04 8.84 32.93
N SER A 416 10.08 8.99 34.25
CA SER A 416 11.25 8.65 35.08
C SER A 416 11.66 7.17 34.98
N ARG A 417 10.73 6.31 34.56
CA ARG A 417 10.96 4.87 34.47
C ARG A 417 11.63 4.49 33.14
N ALA A 418 11.18 5.09 32.04
CA ALA A 418 11.73 4.91 30.71
C ALA A 418 13.15 5.50 30.61
N SER A 419 13.37 6.69 31.19
CA SER A 419 14.70 7.32 31.27
C SER A 419 15.69 6.49 32.09
N ALA A 420 15.29 6.00 33.27
CA ALA A 420 16.13 5.09 34.07
C ALA A 420 16.46 3.78 33.32
N ALA A 421 15.48 3.22 32.60
CA ALA A 421 15.67 2.00 31.82
C ALA A 421 16.64 2.19 30.62
N LEU A 422 16.67 3.38 30.02
CA LEU A 422 17.66 3.74 28.98
C LEU A 422 19.07 3.90 29.57
N GLN A 423 19.21 4.53 30.74
CA GLN A 423 20.50 4.68 31.42
C GLN A 423 21.13 3.31 31.77
N GLU A 424 20.32 2.32 32.15
CA GLU A 424 20.80 0.95 32.41
C GLU A 424 21.30 0.20 31.16
N LEU A 425 20.83 0.56 29.97
CA LEU A 425 21.13 -0.17 28.73
C LEU A 425 22.48 0.22 28.11
N GLY A 426 23.06 1.35 28.54
CA GLY A 426 24.25 1.97 27.95
C GLY A 426 23.90 2.97 26.84
N GLU A 427 24.77 3.96 26.64
CA GLU A 427 24.50 5.13 25.80
C GLU A 427 24.27 4.78 24.32
N GLU A 428 25.03 3.82 23.78
CA GLU A 428 24.94 3.42 22.37
C GLU A 428 23.60 2.74 22.04
N ALA A 429 23.17 1.80 22.89
CA ALA A 429 21.89 1.13 22.73
C ALA A 429 20.71 2.08 22.99
N ALA A 430 20.84 2.98 23.97
CA ALA A 430 19.84 3.99 24.25
C ALA A 430 19.66 4.96 23.07
N ALA A 431 20.75 5.39 22.44
CA ALA A 431 20.72 6.27 21.26
C ALA A 431 19.97 5.64 20.08
N GLY A 432 20.22 4.35 19.81
CA GLY A 432 19.50 3.62 18.76
C GLY A 432 17.99 3.54 19.00
N ILE A 433 17.57 3.32 20.25
CA ILE A 433 16.15 3.28 20.63
C ILE A 433 15.50 4.66 20.43
N LEU A 434 16.19 5.74 20.82
CA LEU A 434 15.69 7.11 20.69
C LEU A 434 15.60 7.56 19.22
N LEU A 435 16.56 7.17 18.38
CA LEU A 435 16.51 7.44 16.94
C LEU A 435 15.31 6.75 16.28
N ASN A 436 15.03 5.50 16.67
CA ASN A 436 13.86 4.75 16.17
C ASN A 436 12.53 5.32 16.70
N LEU A 437 12.53 5.91 17.90
CA LEU A 437 11.38 6.65 18.42
C LEU A 437 11.13 7.91 17.59
N GLU A 438 12.18 8.65 17.23
CA GLU A 438 12.08 9.85 16.40
C GLU A 438 11.57 9.53 14.99
N SER A 439 12.06 8.44 14.37
CA SER A 439 11.63 8.02 13.03
C SER A 439 10.15 7.60 12.99
N LYS A 440 9.63 7.05 14.10
CA LYS A 440 8.20 6.66 14.21
C LYS A 440 7.28 7.82 14.56
N GLY A 441 7.81 8.90 15.16
CA GLY A 441 7.13 10.18 15.33
C GLY A 441 5.72 10.12 15.93
N VAL A 442 4.80 10.90 15.35
CA VAL A 442 3.43 11.23 15.81
C VAL A 442 2.51 10.01 15.98
N VAL A 443 2.89 8.84 15.45
CA VAL A 443 2.07 7.62 15.50
C VAL A 443 2.01 7.02 16.91
N ILE A 444 2.98 7.31 17.78
CA ILE A 444 3.07 6.68 19.10
C ILE A 444 2.38 7.56 20.15
N ASN A 445 1.18 7.13 20.57
CA ASN A 445 0.40 7.81 21.63
C ASN A 445 1.08 7.84 23.01
N ASN A 446 2.03 6.93 23.29
CA ASN A 446 2.75 6.86 24.56
C ASN A 446 4.23 6.48 24.34
N PRO A 447 5.14 7.47 24.22
CA PRO A 447 6.55 7.22 23.93
C PRO A 447 7.25 6.46 25.07
N SER A 448 6.93 6.74 26.34
CA SER A 448 7.52 6.08 27.51
C SER A 448 7.26 4.56 27.53
N ALA A 449 6.02 4.15 27.27
CA ALA A 449 5.67 2.73 27.19
C ALA A 449 6.37 2.02 26.02
N TRP A 450 6.52 2.73 24.90
CA TRP A 450 7.24 2.20 23.74
C TRP A 450 8.73 2.01 24.04
N VAL A 451 9.38 3.01 24.65
CA VAL A 451 10.79 2.95 25.06
C VAL A 451 11.02 1.79 26.02
N LEU A 452 10.20 1.62 27.06
CA LEU A 452 10.32 0.50 27.99
C LEU A 452 10.22 -0.87 27.31
N LYS A 453 9.33 -1.00 26.31
CA LYS A 453 9.20 -2.23 25.51
C LYS A 453 10.44 -2.47 24.65
N SER A 454 10.97 -1.43 24.01
CA SER A 454 12.17 -1.50 23.18
C SER A 454 13.40 -1.87 24.02
N VAL A 455 13.59 -1.24 25.18
CA VAL A 455 14.64 -1.60 26.15
C VAL A 455 14.50 -3.05 26.59
N GLY A 456 13.28 -3.53 26.87
CA GLY A 456 13.03 -4.92 27.24
C GLY A 456 13.37 -5.92 26.12
N ASN A 457 13.17 -5.56 24.86
CA ASN A 457 13.56 -6.37 23.71
C ASN A 457 15.08 -6.38 23.51
N GLU A 458 15.74 -5.23 23.69
CA GLU A 458 17.19 -5.11 23.54
C GLU A 458 17.92 -5.90 24.64
N LYS A 459 17.47 -5.81 25.90
CA LYS A 459 17.96 -6.68 26.99
C LYS A 459 17.81 -8.17 26.62
N LYS A 460 16.68 -8.58 26.04
CA LYS A 460 16.51 -9.97 25.59
C LYS A 460 17.50 -10.35 24.50
N ARG A 461 17.84 -9.46 23.57
CA ARG A 461 18.82 -9.73 22.50
C ARG A 461 20.23 -9.92 23.04
N VAL A 462 20.65 -9.03 23.95
CA VAL A 462 21.96 -9.11 24.60
C VAL A 462 22.09 -10.43 25.39
N TRP A 463 21.04 -10.85 26.08
CA TRP A 463 21.06 -12.08 26.91
C TRP A 463 20.83 -13.37 26.10
N SER A 464 20.20 -13.27 24.93
CA SER A 464 19.98 -14.43 24.04
C SER A 464 21.17 -14.73 23.14
N SER A 465 22.18 -13.86 23.12
CA SER A 465 23.47 -14.19 22.52
C SER A 465 24.18 -15.18 23.44
N PRO A 466 24.46 -16.42 22.99
CA PRO A 466 25.22 -17.38 23.80
C PRO A 466 26.52 -16.72 24.21
N PRO A 467 26.99 -16.86 25.47
CA PRO A 467 28.29 -16.34 25.87
C PRO A 467 29.31 -16.92 24.90
N THR A 468 29.91 -16.05 24.08
CA THR A 468 31.02 -16.41 23.21
C THR A 468 32.04 -17.07 24.10
N LYS A 469 32.24 -18.38 23.90
CA LYS A 469 33.21 -19.18 24.66
C LYS A 469 34.52 -18.43 24.57
N ARG A 470 34.91 -17.75 25.65
CA ARG A 470 36.22 -17.13 25.76
C ARG A 470 37.22 -18.23 25.49
N ALA A 471 37.92 -18.10 24.37
CA ALA A 471 39.01 -18.99 24.00
C ALA A 471 39.92 -19.08 25.22
N ARG A 472 40.00 -20.30 25.77
CA ARG A 472 40.93 -20.64 26.83
C ARG A 472 42.31 -20.43 26.23
N LEU A 473 42.92 -19.29 26.54
CA LEU A 473 44.34 -19.04 26.31
C LEU A 473 45.08 -20.14 27.07
N GLU A 474 45.48 -21.19 26.36
CA GLU A 474 46.49 -22.10 26.84
C GLU A 474 47.79 -21.32 26.89
N VAL A 475 48.23 -21.08 28.12
CA VAL A 475 49.55 -20.54 28.43
C VAL A 475 50.56 -21.62 28.05
N LEU A 476 51.39 -21.30 27.05
CA LEU A 476 52.67 -21.98 26.81
C LEU A 476 53.72 -21.47 27.79
#